data_AF-A0A141RK74-F1
#
_entry.id   AF-A0A141RK74-F1
#
_cell.length_a   1.000
_cell.length_b   1.000
_cell.length_c   1.000
_cell.angle_alpha   90.00
_cell.angle_beta   90.00
_cell.angle_gamma   90.00
#
_symmetry.space_group_name_H-M   'P 1'
#
loop_
_entity.id
_entity.type
_entity.pdbx_description
1 polymer ?
#
loop_
_entity_poly.entity_id
_entity_poly.type
_entity_poly.pdbx_seq_one_letter_code
_entity_poly.pdbx_strand_id
1 'polypeptide(L)'
;MTVDEAYSKLKKVSTQPANADDKAGFVISNKGYGQKAEGAPTISIYMEPLCPGCASVNRQLDQTLVKLMNAGQLNIDLHFLNFQDNKSSDNYSNRAFNGAIYIAEHDDDPHHLMSYLSNIYAEDFQPGELSNYEPVSNAKLEKQAVKAGVSEDVAAAALDPPHLGGIDHQQHNCIQFRGERH
;
A
#
# COMPACT_ATOMS: atom_id res chain seq x y z
N MET A 1 7.32 16.51 16.52
CA MET A 1 7.27 16.95 15.11
C MET A 1 5.81 17.08 14.73
N THR A 2 5.40 18.13 14.02
CA THR A 2 3.99 18.39 13.62
C THR A 2 3.61 17.74 12.29
N VAL A 3 2.30 17.75 12.01
CA VAL A 3 1.67 17.72 10.68
C VAL A 3 2.61 18.10 9.52
N ASP A 4 2.82 19.41 9.48
CA ASP A 4 3.46 20.13 8.40
C ASP A 4 4.97 19.92 8.36
N GLU A 5 5.59 19.70 9.52
CA GLU A 5 7.00 19.31 9.59
C GLU A 5 7.23 17.92 8.97
N ALA A 6 6.26 17.00 9.05
CA ALA A 6 6.29 15.71 8.37
C ALA A 6 6.36 15.91 6.85
N TYR A 7 5.38 16.64 6.31
CA TYR A 7 5.27 16.87 4.87
C TYR A 7 6.43 17.70 4.33
N SER A 8 6.94 18.64 5.11
CA SER A 8 8.12 19.43 4.75
C SER A 8 9.39 18.59 4.65
N LYS A 9 9.51 17.52 5.43
CA LYS A 9 10.61 16.55 5.31
C LYS A 9 10.41 15.60 4.14
N LEU A 10 9.18 15.10 3.95
CA LEU A 10 8.82 14.25 2.82
C LEU A 10 9.17 14.91 1.47
N LYS A 11 8.84 16.20 1.30
CA LYS A 11 9.16 16.99 0.10
C LYS A 11 10.66 17.15 -0.19
N LYS A 12 11.53 16.82 0.77
CA LYS A 12 12.99 16.90 0.63
C LYS A 12 13.64 15.56 0.34
N VAL A 13 12.87 14.47 0.28
CA VAL A 13 13.37 13.16 -0.14
C VAL A 13 13.64 13.21 -1.65
N SER A 14 14.82 12.74 -2.08
CA SER A 14 15.26 12.85 -3.48
C SER A 14 14.57 11.91 -4.47
N THR A 15 13.97 10.83 -3.98
CA THR A 15 13.25 9.81 -4.75
C THR A 15 11.86 9.66 -4.17
N GLN A 16 10.84 10.09 -4.92
CA GLN A 16 9.43 9.93 -4.58
C GLN A 16 8.80 8.97 -5.59
N PRO A 17 7.91 8.04 -5.16
CA PRO A 17 7.20 7.19 -6.11
C PRO A 17 6.45 8.02 -7.15
N ALA A 18 6.50 7.63 -8.42
CA ALA A 18 5.98 8.45 -9.53
C ALA A 18 4.48 8.74 -9.41
N ASN A 19 3.73 7.78 -8.87
CA ASN A 19 2.28 7.85 -8.69
C ASN A 19 1.83 8.37 -7.31
N ALA A 20 2.76 8.79 -6.46
CA ALA A 20 2.47 9.35 -5.14
C ALA A 20 2.33 10.88 -5.19
N ASP A 21 1.32 11.43 -4.51
CA ASP A 21 1.09 12.88 -4.42
C ASP A 21 2.03 13.58 -3.41
N ASP A 22 1.89 14.90 -3.20
CA ASP A 22 2.76 15.67 -2.30
C ASP A 22 2.63 15.32 -0.81
N LYS A 23 1.69 14.45 -0.46
CA LYS A 23 1.48 13.82 0.84
C LYS A 23 1.80 12.32 0.83
N ALA A 24 2.42 11.84 -0.26
CA ALA A 24 2.74 10.46 -0.60
C ALA A 24 1.52 9.53 -0.75
N GLY A 25 0.34 10.10 -0.98
CA GLY A 25 -0.89 9.37 -1.23
C GLY A 25 -0.96 8.85 -2.67
N PHE A 26 -1.46 7.64 -2.87
CA PHE A 26 -1.71 7.09 -4.20
C PHE A 26 -3.16 7.32 -4.57
N VAL A 27 -3.40 8.34 -5.37
CA VAL A 27 -4.74 8.69 -5.86
C VAL A 27 -5.15 7.75 -6.98
N ILE A 28 -6.34 7.17 -6.85
CA ILE A 28 -6.96 6.25 -7.79
C ILE A 28 -8.38 6.73 -8.11
N SER A 29 -8.75 6.69 -9.38
CA SER A 29 -10.13 6.92 -9.84
C SER A 29 -10.46 6.02 -11.03
N ASN A 30 -11.67 6.19 -11.59
CA ASN A 30 -12.04 5.58 -12.87
C ASN A 30 -11.18 6.04 -14.07
N LYS A 31 -10.27 7.00 -13.90
CA LYS A 31 -9.30 7.45 -14.91
C LYS A 31 -7.91 6.83 -14.73
N GLY A 32 -7.72 5.96 -13.74
CA GLY A 32 -6.42 5.36 -13.41
C GLY A 32 -5.71 6.05 -12.25
N TYR A 33 -4.40 5.83 -12.16
CA TYR A 33 -3.53 6.44 -11.15
C TYR A 33 -3.31 7.93 -11.35
N GLY A 34 -3.16 8.67 -10.24
CA GLY A 34 -2.78 10.09 -10.21
C GLY A 34 -3.83 11.06 -10.76
N GLN A 35 -4.94 10.56 -11.32
CA GLN A 35 -5.98 11.37 -11.93
C GLN A 35 -7.25 11.32 -11.08
N LYS A 36 -7.84 12.49 -10.82
CA LYS A 36 -9.12 12.60 -10.12
C LYS A 36 -10.29 12.64 -11.11
N ALA A 37 -11.38 11.96 -10.74
CA ALA A 37 -12.71 12.20 -11.27
C ALA A 37 -13.13 13.63 -10.89
N GLU A 38 -13.50 14.42 -11.89
CA GLU A 38 -13.82 15.83 -11.72
C GLU A 38 -15.12 15.99 -10.92
N GLY A 39 -15.12 16.88 -9.93
CA GLY A 39 -16.26 17.10 -9.05
C GLY A 39 -16.53 15.98 -8.03
N ALA A 40 -15.78 14.87 -8.08
CA ALA A 40 -15.93 13.77 -7.13
C ALA A 40 -15.12 14.00 -5.84
N PRO A 41 -15.68 13.68 -4.65
CA PRO A 41 -14.93 13.74 -3.39
C PRO A 41 -13.75 12.75 -3.38
N THR A 42 -12.75 13.00 -2.53
CA THR A 42 -11.63 12.08 -2.29
C THR A 42 -11.75 11.49 -0.89
N ILE A 43 -11.65 10.17 -0.76
CA ILE A 43 -11.52 9.48 0.52
C ILE A 43 -10.08 9.02 0.66
N SER A 44 -9.38 9.54 1.67
CA SER A 44 -8.03 9.09 2.01
C SER A 44 -8.09 7.94 3.01
N ILE A 45 -7.41 6.83 2.70
CA ILE A 45 -7.38 5.62 3.51
C ILE A 45 -5.96 5.39 3.98
N TYR A 46 -5.76 5.44 5.29
CA TYR A 46 -4.49 5.13 5.94
C TYR A 46 -4.48 3.67 6.35
N MET A 47 -3.52 2.93 5.84
CA MET A 47 -3.51 1.48 5.88
C MET A 47 -2.26 0.97 6.58
N GLU A 48 -2.37 -0.19 7.22
CA GLU A 48 -1.25 -0.93 7.80
C GLU A 48 -1.58 -2.43 7.64
N PRO A 49 -0.71 -3.24 7.01
CA PRO A 49 -1.09 -4.57 6.53
C PRO A 49 -1.17 -5.61 7.65
N LEU A 50 -0.56 -5.34 8.80
CA LEU A 50 -0.62 -6.21 9.98
C LEU A 50 -1.83 -5.90 10.87
N CYS A 51 -2.45 -4.71 10.72
CA CYS A 51 -3.55 -4.24 11.56
C CYS A 51 -4.87 -4.98 11.29
N PRO A 52 -5.45 -5.68 12.29
CA PRO A 52 -6.76 -6.32 12.18
C PRO A 52 -7.89 -5.31 11.95
N GLY A 53 -7.76 -4.10 12.51
CA GLY A 53 -8.72 -3.02 12.32
C GLY A 53 -8.77 -2.55 10.87
N CYS A 54 -7.60 -2.31 10.26
CA CYS A 54 -7.51 -1.97 8.83
C CYS A 54 -8.08 -3.08 7.96
N ALA A 55 -7.79 -4.35 8.27
CA ALA A 55 -8.31 -5.49 7.53
C ALA A 55 -9.84 -5.61 7.63
N SER A 56 -10.41 -5.39 8.83
CA SER A 56 -11.85 -5.39 9.04
C SER A 56 -12.55 -4.30 8.21
N VAL A 57 -11.97 -3.09 8.15
CA VAL A 57 -12.47 -1.99 7.31
C VAL A 57 -12.38 -2.35 5.83
N ASN A 58 -11.23 -2.87 5.37
CA ASN A 58 -11.05 -3.28 3.98
C ASN A 58 -12.09 -4.32 3.57
N ARG A 59 -12.22 -5.44 4.31
CA ARG A 59 -13.17 -6.51 4.00
C ARG A 59 -14.63 -6.06 3.94
N GLN A 60 -15.02 -5.04 4.72
CA GLN A 60 -16.39 -4.54 4.75
C GLN A 60 -16.68 -3.46 3.71
N LEU A 61 -15.74 -2.54 3.49
CA LEU A 61 -16.01 -1.32 2.72
C LEU A 61 -15.45 -1.37 1.29
N ASP A 62 -14.39 -2.14 1.04
CA ASP A 62 -13.61 -2.05 -0.20
C ASP A 62 -14.48 -2.30 -1.44
N GLN A 63 -15.33 -3.32 -1.43
CA GLN A 63 -16.27 -3.59 -2.53
C GLN A 63 -17.20 -2.41 -2.83
N THR A 64 -17.62 -1.65 -1.81
CA THR A 64 -18.48 -0.48 -2.00
C THR A 64 -17.67 0.69 -2.53
N LEU A 65 -16.49 0.94 -1.96
CA LEU A 65 -15.61 2.03 -2.37
C LEU A 65 -15.14 1.87 -3.82
N VAL A 66 -14.75 0.66 -4.23
CA VAL A 66 -14.36 0.36 -5.62
C VAL A 66 -15.54 0.58 -6.59
N LYS A 67 -16.77 0.19 -6.23
CA LYS A 67 -17.94 0.45 -7.08
C LYS A 67 -18.20 1.94 -7.29
N LEU A 68 -18.11 2.73 -6.21
CA LEU A 68 -18.27 4.18 -6.26
C LEU A 68 -17.14 4.84 -7.06
N MET A 69 -15.90 4.37 -6.89
CA MET A 69 -14.73 4.80 -7.65
C MET A 69 -14.94 4.55 -9.15
N ASN A 70 -15.36 3.34 -9.53
CA ASN A 70 -15.59 2.94 -10.92
C ASN A 70 -16.73 3.72 -11.56
N ALA A 71 -17.76 4.06 -10.78
CA ALA A 71 -18.84 4.94 -11.20
C ALA A 71 -18.43 6.43 -11.32
N GLY A 72 -17.17 6.77 -11.00
CA GLY A 72 -16.67 8.15 -10.99
C GLY A 72 -17.24 9.01 -9.86
N GLN A 73 -17.84 8.39 -8.83
CA GLN A 73 -18.50 9.08 -7.72
C GLN A 73 -17.55 9.40 -6.56
N LEU A 74 -16.35 8.81 -6.52
CA LEU A 74 -15.30 9.16 -5.59
C LEU A 74 -13.91 8.91 -6.19
N ASN A 75 -12.90 9.50 -5.57
CA ASN A 75 -11.49 9.16 -5.70
C ASN A 75 -11.04 8.45 -4.42
N ILE A 76 -10.20 7.44 -4.55
CA ILE A 76 -9.55 6.78 -3.41
C ILE A 76 -8.12 7.30 -3.33
N ASP A 77 -7.65 7.66 -2.15
CA ASP A 77 -6.28 8.11 -1.91
C ASP A 77 -5.63 7.22 -0.85
N LEU A 78 -4.76 6.30 -1.27
CA LEU A 78 -4.18 5.28 -0.40
C LEU A 78 -2.89 5.75 0.26
N HIS A 79 -2.81 5.60 1.58
CA HIS A 79 -1.65 5.93 2.40
C HIS A 79 -1.14 4.67 3.10
N PHE A 80 -0.07 4.09 2.55
CA PHE A 80 0.63 2.95 3.14
C PHE A 80 1.45 3.36 4.38
N LEU A 81 1.25 2.66 5.49
CA LEU A 81 1.95 2.81 6.76
C LEU A 81 2.61 1.49 7.19
N ASN A 82 3.62 1.59 8.04
CA ASN A 82 4.39 0.45 8.57
C ASN A 82 4.63 0.53 10.09
N PHE A 83 3.81 1.27 10.84
CA PHE A 83 4.05 1.50 12.28
C PHE A 83 4.01 0.22 13.15
N GLN A 84 3.53 -0.90 12.60
CA GLN A 84 3.51 -2.19 13.28
C GLN A 84 4.58 -3.17 12.78
N ASP A 85 5.50 -2.74 11.91
CA ASP A 85 6.53 -3.61 11.35
C ASP A 85 7.39 -4.28 12.45
N ASN A 86 7.63 -3.54 13.54
CA ASN A 86 8.32 -4.01 14.75
C ASN A 86 7.57 -5.10 15.54
N LYS A 87 6.31 -5.39 15.20
CA LYS A 87 5.52 -6.49 15.76
C LYS A 87 5.66 -7.79 14.96
N SER A 88 6.43 -7.78 13.88
CA SER A 88 6.73 -8.95 13.06
C SER A 88 8.20 -9.36 13.21
N SER A 89 8.51 -10.64 12.98
CA SER A 89 9.89 -11.15 13.03
C SER A 89 10.64 -11.01 11.70
N ASP A 90 9.97 -10.57 10.64
CA ASP A 90 10.49 -10.58 9.28
C ASP A 90 10.20 -9.28 8.49
N ASN A 91 9.83 -8.19 9.19
CA ASN A 91 9.48 -6.90 8.60
C ASN A 91 8.29 -6.99 7.60
N TYR A 92 7.23 -7.69 8.01
CA TYR A 92 6.06 -7.96 7.18
C TYR A 92 5.43 -6.71 6.58
N SER A 93 5.26 -5.66 7.37
CA SER A 93 4.55 -4.47 6.94
C SER A 93 5.32 -3.72 5.87
N ASN A 94 6.63 -3.62 6.04
CA ASN A 94 7.53 -3.10 5.02
C ASN A 94 7.43 -3.93 3.74
N ARG A 95 7.61 -5.26 3.82
CA ARG A 95 7.61 -6.11 2.62
C ARG A 95 6.29 -6.06 1.85
N ALA A 96 5.17 -6.17 2.56
CA ALA A 96 3.84 -6.20 1.93
C ALA A 96 3.51 -4.88 1.21
N PHE A 97 3.79 -3.73 1.82
CA PHE A 97 3.44 -2.42 1.26
C PHE A 97 4.51 -1.82 0.35
N ASN A 98 5.77 -2.19 0.50
CA ASN A 98 6.77 -1.95 -0.54
C ASN A 98 6.38 -2.65 -1.84
N GLY A 99 5.91 -3.90 -1.76
CA GLY A 99 5.35 -4.61 -2.91
C GLY A 99 4.14 -3.89 -3.51
N ALA A 100 3.23 -3.38 -2.67
CA ALA A 100 2.08 -2.58 -3.11
C ALA A 100 2.50 -1.31 -3.88
N ILE A 101 3.49 -0.58 -3.37
CA ILE A 101 4.04 0.61 -4.03
C ILE A 101 4.68 0.25 -5.36
N TYR A 102 5.48 -0.82 -5.41
CA TYR A 102 6.10 -1.26 -6.65
C TYR A 102 5.05 -1.60 -7.71
N ILE A 103 4.00 -2.36 -7.34
CA ILE A 103 2.86 -2.66 -8.21
C ILE A 103 2.24 -1.36 -8.72
N ALA A 104 1.99 -0.39 -7.83
CA ALA A 104 1.40 0.89 -8.21
C ALA A 104 2.25 1.69 -9.21
N GLU A 105 3.57 1.45 -9.28
CA GLU A 105 4.49 2.15 -10.18
C GLU A 105 4.76 1.39 -11.50
N HIS A 106 4.49 0.09 -11.55
CA HIS A 106 4.88 -0.79 -12.65
C HIS A 106 3.72 -1.59 -13.26
N ASP A 107 2.51 -1.46 -12.70
CA ASP A 107 1.26 -1.98 -13.25
C ASP A 107 0.30 -0.80 -13.45
N ASP A 108 -0.19 -0.61 -14.68
CA ASP A 108 -1.04 0.53 -15.04
C ASP A 108 -2.51 0.34 -14.61
N ASP A 109 -2.92 -0.86 -14.19
CA ASP A 109 -4.30 -1.13 -13.76
C ASP A 109 -4.44 -1.04 -12.23
N PRO A 110 -5.06 0.02 -11.70
CA PRO A 110 -5.26 0.13 -10.26
C PRO A 110 -6.14 -0.94 -9.64
N HIS A 111 -6.94 -1.66 -10.43
CA HIS A 111 -7.73 -2.77 -9.91
C HIS A 111 -6.84 -3.94 -9.47
N HIS A 112 -5.67 -4.12 -10.09
CA HIS A 112 -4.70 -5.13 -9.65
C HIS A 112 -4.13 -4.77 -8.28
N LEU A 113 -3.75 -3.51 -8.05
CA LEU A 113 -3.33 -3.06 -6.72
C LEU A 113 -4.44 -3.24 -5.67
N MET A 114 -5.67 -2.80 -5.97
CA MET A 114 -6.80 -2.95 -5.03
C MET A 114 -7.06 -4.42 -4.70
N SER A 115 -6.98 -5.30 -5.71
CA SER A 115 -7.15 -6.74 -5.52
C SER A 115 -6.00 -7.36 -4.71
N TYR A 116 -4.75 -6.90 -4.89
CA TYR A 116 -3.62 -7.31 -4.07
C TYR A 116 -3.81 -6.92 -2.60
N LEU A 117 -4.24 -5.67 -2.34
CA LEU A 117 -4.51 -5.19 -0.99
C LEU A 117 -5.64 -6.00 -0.33
N SER A 118 -6.71 -6.29 -1.05
CA SER A 118 -7.80 -7.16 -0.57
C SER A 118 -7.30 -8.57 -0.24
N ASN A 119 -6.46 -9.14 -1.12
CA ASN A 119 -5.87 -10.47 -0.92
C ASN A 119 -5.00 -10.54 0.35
N ILE A 120 -4.17 -9.54 0.62
CA ILE A 120 -3.29 -9.56 1.81
C ILE A 120 -4.03 -9.28 3.12
N TYR A 121 -5.25 -8.72 3.05
CA TYR A 121 -6.16 -8.54 4.19
C TYR A 121 -7.20 -9.65 4.35
N ALA A 122 -7.18 -10.66 3.48
CA ALA A 122 -8.06 -11.81 3.58
C ALA A 122 -7.83 -12.52 4.93
N GLU A 123 -8.91 -13.02 5.54
CA GLU A 123 -8.89 -13.62 6.87
C GLU A 123 -8.00 -14.86 6.95
N ASP A 124 -7.85 -15.58 5.83
CA ASP A 124 -7.00 -16.77 5.69
C ASP A 124 -5.56 -16.44 5.25
N PHE A 125 -5.22 -15.17 5.05
CA PHE A 125 -3.89 -14.73 4.62
C PHE A 125 -3.20 -13.79 5.61
N GLN A 126 -3.91 -12.78 6.13
CA GLN A 126 -3.32 -11.79 7.02
C GLN A 126 -2.75 -12.48 8.28
N PRO A 127 -1.45 -12.31 8.60
CA PRO A 127 -0.89 -12.89 9.81
C PRO A 127 -1.47 -12.21 11.06
N GLY A 128 -1.50 -12.93 12.18
CA GLY A 128 -1.88 -12.35 13.47
C GLY A 128 -0.84 -11.32 13.96
N GLU A 129 -1.19 -10.50 14.94
CA GLU A 129 -0.23 -9.59 15.57
C GLU A 129 0.48 -10.24 16.78
N LEU A 130 1.65 -9.71 17.14
CA LEU A 130 2.36 -10.00 18.39
C LEU A 130 2.59 -11.51 18.58
N SER A 131 2.09 -12.11 19.66
CA SER A 131 2.29 -13.53 19.98
C SER A 131 1.61 -14.48 18.98
N ASN A 132 0.68 -13.98 18.17
CA ASN A 132 -0.02 -14.76 17.15
C ASN A 132 0.59 -14.56 15.76
N TYR A 133 1.72 -13.86 15.67
CA TYR A 133 2.40 -13.60 14.41
C TYR A 133 3.06 -14.87 13.86
N GLU A 134 2.73 -15.19 12.62
CA GLU A 134 3.35 -16.27 11.86
C GLU A 134 3.96 -15.68 10.57
N PRO A 135 5.26 -15.93 10.28
CA PRO A 135 5.93 -15.37 9.11
C PRO A 135 5.24 -15.67 7.78
N VAL A 136 5.13 -14.65 6.93
CA VAL A 136 4.62 -14.76 5.56
C VAL A 136 5.77 -14.54 4.58
N SER A 137 6.12 -15.59 3.84
CA SER A 137 7.22 -15.52 2.87
C SER A 137 6.90 -14.61 1.69
N ASN A 138 7.94 -14.05 1.06
CA ASN A 138 7.80 -13.25 -0.15
C ASN A 138 7.07 -14.00 -1.27
N ALA A 139 7.36 -15.29 -1.45
CA ALA A 139 6.67 -16.14 -2.42
C ALA A 139 5.14 -16.26 -2.15
N LYS A 140 4.70 -16.13 -0.89
CA LYS A 140 3.25 -16.07 -0.57
C LYS A 140 2.65 -14.72 -0.96
N LEU A 141 3.38 -13.62 -0.73
CA LEU A 141 2.94 -12.27 -1.13
C LEU A 141 2.91 -12.12 -2.66
N GLU A 142 3.94 -12.59 -3.35
CA GLU A 142 4.02 -12.63 -4.81
C GLU A 142 2.82 -13.36 -5.42
N LYS A 143 2.46 -14.52 -4.86
CA LYS A 143 1.25 -15.24 -5.27
C LYS A 143 -0.03 -14.43 -5.11
N GLN A 144 -0.13 -13.57 -4.10
CA GLN A 144 -1.29 -12.67 -3.95
C GLN A 144 -1.29 -11.56 -5.01
N ALA A 145 -0.12 -11.08 -5.44
CA ALA A 145 -0.01 -10.12 -6.54
C ALA A 145 -0.40 -10.76 -7.87
N VAL A 146 0.11 -11.96 -8.17
CA VAL A 146 -0.28 -12.71 -9.38
C VAL A 146 -1.77 -13.04 -9.37
N LYS A 147 -2.33 -13.49 -8.23
CA LYS A 147 -3.77 -13.72 -8.06
C LYS A 147 -4.60 -12.45 -8.28
N ALA A 148 -4.01 -11.27 -8.05
CA ALA A 148 -4.65 -9.99 -8.26
C ALA A 148 -4.63 -9.51 -9.72
N GLY A 149 -3.98 -10.25 -10.63
CA GLY A 149 -3.87 -9.90 -12.06
C GLY A 149 -2.56 -9.23 -12.45
N VAL A 150 -1.69 -8.94 -11.47
CA VAL A 150 -0.34 -8.43 -11.73
C VAL A 150 0.46 -9.47 -12.52
N SER A 151 1.20 -9.02 -13.55
CA SER A 151 2.07 -9.92 -14.31
C SER A 151 3.12 -10.60 -13.42
N GLU A 152 3.53 -11.82 -13.76
CA GLU A 152 4.52 -12.57 -12.98
C GLU A 152 5.85 -11.81 -12.83
N ASP A 153 6.29 -11.12 -13.89
CA ASP A 153 7.53 -10.32 -13.86
C ASP A 153 7.44 -9.15 -12.87
N VAL A 154 6.33 -8.41 -12.87
CA VAL A 154 6.10 -7.30 -11.93
C VAL A 154 5.93 -7.81 -10.50
N ALA A 155 5.19 -8.91 -10.31
CA ALA A 155 5.00 -9.53 -9.00
C ALA A 155 6.32 -10.05 -8.42
N ALA A 156 7.14 -10.72 -9.22
CA ALA A 156 8.46 -11.21 -8.81
C ALA A 156 9.36 -10.04 -8.40
N ALA A 157 9.45 -8.99 -9.23
CA ALA A 157 10.26 -7.82 -8.95
C ALA A 157 9.79 -7.07 -7.68
N ALA A 158 8.48 -6.94 -7.48
CA ALA A 158 7.89 -6.30 -6.31
C ALA A 158 8.28 -6.99 -4.97
N LEU A 159 8.59 -8.29 -5.00
CA LEU A 159 8.87 -9.11 -3.82
C LEU A 159 10.31 -9.69 -3.78
N ASP A 160 11.17 -9.27 -4.71
CA ASP A 160 12.57 -9.73 -4.81
C ASP A 160 13.44 -9.11 -3.69
N PRO A 161 14.29 -9.87 -2.97
CA PRO A 161 15.17 -9.35 -1.91
C PRO A 161 16.05 -8.14 -2.24
N PRO A 162 16.60 -7.95 -3.46
CA PRO A 162 17.31 -6.72 -3.84
C PRO A 162 16.40 -5.49 -3.88
N HIS A 163 15.08 -5.66 -4.07
CA HIS A 163 14.11 -4.59 -3.90
C HIS A 163 13.68 -4.49 -2.43
N LEU A 164 13.54 -5.58 -1.69
CA LEU A 164 13.16 -5.50 -0.27
C LEU A 164 14.30 -5.06 0.68
N GLY A 165 15.56 -5.17 0.24
CA GLY A 165 16.75 -4.66 0.93
C GLY A 165 17.45 -3.49 0.22
N GLY A 166 17.02 -3.17 -1.00
CA GLY A 166 17.60 -2.16 -1.89
C GLY A 166 16.56 -1.32 -2.64
N ILE A 167 15.32 -1.31 -2.19
CA ILE A 167 14.53 -0.09 -2.17
C ILE A 167 15.47 0.94 -1.57
N ASP A 168 15.93 1.84 -2.45
CA ASP A 168 16.63 3.05 -2.10
C ASP A 168 16.13 3.49 -0.73
N HIS A 169 17.05 3.73 0.22
CA HIS A 169 16.77 4.19 1.58
C HIS A 169 15.60 5.20 1.65
N GLN A 170 15.30 5.84 0.52
CA GLN A 170 14.25 6.78 0.16
C GLN A 170 12.80 6.28 0.04
N GLN A 171 12.43 5.12 -0.55
CA GLN A 171 11.01 4.66 -0.44
C GLN A 171 10.73 4.05 0.93
N HIS A 172 11.74 3.39 1.53
CA HIS A 172 11.74 3.07 2.96
C HIS A 172 11.51 4.34 3.79
N ASN A 173 12.19 5.46 3.49
CA ASN A 173 11.92 6.73 4.15
C ASN A 173 10.48 7.23 3.92
N CYS A 174 9.89 7.10 2.72
CA CYS A 174 8.50 7.50 2.46
C CYS A 174 7.48 6.79 3.37
N ILE A 175 7.65 5.49 3.61
CA ILE A 175 6.77 4.73 4.52
C ILE A 175 7.20 4.92 5.99
N GLN A 176 8.50 4.89 6.29
CA GLN A 176 9.05 5.04 7.65
C GLN A 176 8.78 6.43 8.25
N PHE A 177 8.79 7.51 7.45
CA PHE A 177 8.41 8.85 7.93
C PHE A 177 6.97 8.92 8.46
N ARG A 178 6.12 7.96 8.08
CA ARG A 178 4.73 7.86 8.52
C ARG A 178 4.55 6.99 9.77
N GLY A 179 5.43 6.01 10.00
CA GLY A 179 5.33 5.10 11.15
C GLY A 179 5.81 5.69 12.48
N GLU A 180 6.67 6.71 12.45
CA GLU A 180 7.34 7.24 13.65
C GLU A 180 6.52 8.22 14.50
N ARG A 181 5.26 8.53 14.13
CA ARG A 181 4.43 9.49 14.89
C ARG A 181 2.94 9.21 14.82
N HIS A 182 2.51 8.21 15.58
CA HIS A 182 1.23 8.22 16.26
C HIS A 182 1.44 7.77 17.71
#